data_AF-A0A2V9AJG6-F1
#
_entry.id   AF-A0A2V9AJG6-F1
#
_cell.length_a   1.000
_cell.length_b   1.000
_cell.length_c   1.000
_cell.angle_alpha   90.00
_cell.angle_beta   90.00
_cell.angle_gamma   90.00
#
_symmetry.space_group_name_H-M   'P 1'
#
loop_
_entity.id
_entity.type
_entity.pdbx_description
1 polymer ?
#
loop_
_entity_poly.entity_id
_entity_poly.type
_entity_poly.pdbx_seq_one_letter_code
_entity_poly.pdbx_strand_id
1 'polypeptide(L)' 'MSSRDSVIVKNPNILSGTPVFRGSRVPLQLLFDSLERGHTLEEFLEGYPTVSR' A
#
# COMPACT_ATOMS: atom_id res chain seq x y z
N MET A 1 -4.16 -9.99 22.40
CA MET A 1 -3.32 -10.74 21.44
C MET A 1 -3.65 -10.21 20.05
N SER A 2 -3.01 -9.13 19.58
CA SER A 2 -3.25 -8.69 18.21
C SER A 2 -2.37 -9.50 17.28
N SER A 3 -3.03 -10.39 16.54
CA SER A 3 -2.54 -11.13 15.40
C SER A 3 -1.69 -10.23 14.52
N ARG A 4 -0.55 -10.75 14.04
CA ARG A 4 0.34 -10.08 13.07
C ARG A 4 -0.33 -10.03 11.69
N ASP A 5 -1.42 -9.28 11.57
CA ASP A 5 -2.03 -9.03 10.27
C ASP A 5 -1.08 -8.16 9.45
N SER A 6 -0.41 -8.79 8.47
CA SER A 6 0.51 -8.10 7.58
C SER A 6 -0.22 -6.97 6.84
N VAL A 7 0.26 -5.74 7.01
CA VAL A 7 -0.23 -4.53 6.30
C VAL A 7 -0.11 -4.69 4.79
N ILE A 8 0.85 -5.49 4.33
CA ILE A 8 1.04 -5.83 2.92
C ILE A 8 0.49 -7.24 2.66
N VAL A 9 -0.33 -7.36 1.62
CA VAL A 9 -0.86 -8.63 1.14
C VAL A 9 -0.21 -8.95 -0.20
N LYS A 10 0.29 -10.19 -0.32
CA LYS A 10 0.77 -10.75 -1.57
C LYS A 10 -0.06 -12.00 -1.87
N ASN A 11 -0.95 -11.91 -2.85
CA ASN A 11 -1.83 -13.01 -3.24
C ASN A 11 -1.82 -13.14 -4.77
N PRO A 12 -1.48 -14.30 -5.35
CA PRO A 12 -1.49 -14.50 -6.81
C PRO A 12 -2.82 -14.13 -7.48
N ASN A 13 -3.93 -14.23 -6.74
CA ASN A 13 -5.27 -13.88 -7.22
C ASN A 13 -5.57 -12.36 -7.15
N ILE A 14 -4.67 -11.56 -6.57
CA ILE A 14 -4.78 -10.09 -6.45
C ILE A 14 -3.62 -9.46 -7.21
N LEU A 15 -3.93 -8.74 -8.30
CA LEU A 15 -2.92 -8.10 -9.16
C LEU A 15 -1.75 -9.03 -9.51
N SER A 16 -2.04 -10.29 -9.84
CA SER A 16 -1.04 -11.30 -10.21
C SER A 16 0.06 -11.53 -9.17
N GLY A 17 -0.24 -11.31 -7.88
CA GLY A 17 0.75 -11.45 -6.81
C GLY A 17 1.61 -10.22 -6.58
N THR A 18 1.23 -9.07 -7.14
CA THR A 18 1.84 -7.78 -6.79
C THR A 18 1.56 -7.47 -5.31
N PRO A 19 2.58 -7.08 -4.51
CA PRO A 19 2.35 -6.65 -3.14
C PRO A 19 1.49 -5.38 -3.08
N VAL A 20 0.38 -5.45 -2.35
CA VAL A 20 -0.58 -4.33 -2.18
C VAL A 20 -0.82 -4.05 -0.70
N PHE A 21 -1.24 -2.83 -0.37
CA PHE A 21 -1.75 -2.52 0.96
C PHE A 21 -3.05 -3.28 1.22
N ARG A 22 -3.16 -3.92 2.38
CA ARG A 22 -4.33 -4.67 2.81
C ARG A 22 -5.58 -3.78 2.77
N GLY A 23 -6.69 -4.33 2.27
CA GLY A 23 -7.94 -3.59 2.14
C GLY A 23 -7.97 -2.63 0.95
N SER A 24 -6.89 -2.57 0.17
CA SER A 24 -6.79 -1.76 -1.04
C SER A 24 -6.34 -2.61 -2.24
N ARG A 25 -6.35 -1.99 -3.42
CA ARG A 25 -5.64 -2.47 -4.61
C ARG A 25 -4.48 -1.55 -4.96
N VAL A 26 -3.94 -0.82 -3.99
CA VAL A 26 -2.82 0.10 -4.18
C VAL A 26 -1.51 -0.68 -4.06
N PRO A 27 -0.72 -0.81 -5.14
CA PRO A 27 0.62 -1.38 -5.07
C PRO A 27 1.51 -0.69 -4.03
N LEU A 28 2.31 -1.48 -3.32
CA LEU A 28 3.36 -0.94 -2.46
C LEU A 28 4.36 -0.06 -3.25
N GLN A 29 4.61 -0.40 -4.52
CA GLN A 29 5.52 0.35 -5.38
C GLN A 29 5.11 1.82 -5.54
N LEU A 30 3.80 2.12 -5.56
CA LEU A 30 3.33 3.51 -5.68
C LEU A 30 3.79 4.40 -4.52
N LEU A 31 3.95 3.85 -3.31
CA LEU A 31 4.49 4.60 -2.19
C LEU A 31 5.94 4.99 -2.48
N PHE A 32 6.77 4.04 -2.92
CA PHE A 32 8.16 4.32 -3.25
C PHE A 32 8.28 5.30 -4.42
N ASP A 33 7.51 5.11 -5.50
CA ASP A 33 7.49 6.02 -6.65
C ASP A 33 7.05 7.44 -6.25
N SER A 34 6.12 7.56 -5.29
CA SER A 34 5.65 8.84 -4.75
C SER A 34 6.75 9.54 -3.94
N LEU A 35 7.42 8.80 -3.04
CA LEU A 35 8.55 9.32 -2.26
C LEU A 35 9.74 9.72 -3.16
N GLU A 36 10.04 8.95 -4.20
CA GLU A 36 11.09 9.26 -5.19
C GLU A 36 10.81 10.54 -5.97
N ARG A 37 9.52 10.87 -6.18
CA ARG A 37 9.08 12.12 -6.80
C ARG A 37 9.10 13.31 -5.83
N GLY A 38 9.46 13.09 -4.57
CA GLY A 38 9.55 14.13 -3.54
C GLY A 38 8.25 14.40 -2.80
N HIS A 39 7.23 13.55 -2.96
CA HIS A 39 6.01 13.65 -2.16
C HIS A 39 6.25 13.15 -0.72
N THR A 40 5.51 13.72 0.21
CA THR A 40 5.42 13.28 1.60
C THR A 40 4.49 12.08 1.75
N LEU A 41 4.58 11.40 2.89
CA LEU A 41 3.66 10.31 3.22
C LEU A 41 2.22 10.83 3.31
N GLU A 42 2.02 12.02 3.85
CA GLU A 42 0.72 12.67 3.98
C GLU A 42 0.09 12.92 2.60
N GLU A 43 0.83 13.48 1.65
CA GLU A 43 0.36 13.68 0.27
C GLU A 43 0.00 12.34 -0.42
N PHE A 44 0.78 11.29 -0.17
CA PHE A 44 0.45 9.95 -0.67
C PHE A 44 -0.87 9.44 -0.09
N LEU A 45 -1.07 9.56 1.22
CA LEU A 45 -2.30 9.10 1.89
C LEU A 45 -3.53 9.91 1.48
N GLU A 46 -3.38 11.21 1.20
CA GLU A 46 -4.44 12.04 0.64
C GLU A 46 -4.86 11.56 -0.76
N GLY A 47 -3.90 11.10 -1.58
CA GLY A 47 -4.17 10.51 -2.90
C GLY A 47 -4.77 9.10 -2.84
N TYR A 48 -4.50 8.35 -1.76
CA TYR A 48 -4.94 6.97 -1.58
C TYR A 48 -5.61 6.76 -0.22
N PRO A 49 -6.82 7.28 0.01
CA PRO A 49 -7.50 7.23 1.32
C PRO A 49 -7.89 5.80 1.78
N THR A 50 -7.73 4.81 0.90
CA THR A 50 -7.91 3.38 1.23
C THR A 50 -6.68 2.75 1.89
N VAL A 51 -5.54 3.43 1.86
CA VAL A 51 -4.34 3.03 2.57
C VAL A 51 -4.40 3.61 3.98
N SER A 52 -4.51 2.75 4.98
CA SER A 52 -4.48 3.15 6.38
C SER A 52 -3.04 3.31 6.89
N ARG A 53 -2.85 4.23 7.83
CA ARG A 53 -1.60 4.38 8.58
C ARG A 53 -1.32 3.21 9.53
#